data_AF-A0A0G3UNB5-F1
#
_entry.id   AF-A0A0G3UNB5-F1
#
_cell.length_a   1.000
_cell.length_b   1.000
_cell.length_c   1.000
_cell.angle_alpha   90.00
_cell.angle_beta   90.00
_cell.angle_gamma   90.00
#
_symmetry.space_group_name_H-M   'P 1'
#
loop_
_entity.id
_entity.type
_entity.pdbx_description
1 polymer ?
#
loop_
_entity_poly.entity_id
_entity_poly.type
_entity_poly.pdbx_seq_one_letter_code
_entity_poly.pdbx_strand_id
1 'polypeptide(L)'
;MSVEEAVPVAPRRRPAGDPVKALLHRHRALCERAVDPLEIAAGLEAHGLTDRTAARFRHRDVFSLAEELYARTPRGDAPPGPARPARTAAPPALRRLGYALLPGALALGASAAGVAWAGPVAVAAVAAALVWPGRTAGGRFPGLAHLLAALAVGWATYRHGAVLAVALALAVLPGYLAAAGYAALARRRLAGSRALEEFAAGARPLFLGALTLFTAAAAGAAALAGAPLAEAVPLAVLLFLTRLLLSHGARGAHRRPVAAALALALVPAAAAAAAAAAGLLVLAVLALSRASAHAPVGDDRP
;
A
#
# COMPACT_ATOMS: atom_id res chain seq x y z
N MET A 1 76.36 20.58 -13.82
CA MET A 1 75.34 20.86 -12.79
C MET A 1 74.03 20.31 -13.31
N SER A 2 73.69 19.11 -12.85
CA SER A 2 72.58 18.30 -13.35
C SER A 2 71.25 18.82 -12.79
N VAL A 3 70.26 18.95 -13.67
CA VAL A 3 68.89 19.31 -13.34
C VAL A 3 68.22 18.08 -12.75
N GLU A 4 67.84 18.13 -11.48
CA GLU A 4 67.17 17.02 -10.80
C GLU A 4 65.68 17.03 -11.16
N GLU A 5 65.28 15.97 -11.85
CA GLU A 5 63.94 15.69 -12.37
C GLU A 5 62.92 15.60 -11.23
N ALA A 6 61.90 16.45 -11.26
CA ALA A 6 60.77 16.37 -10.35
C ALA A 6 59.93 15.12 -10.65
N VAL A 7 59.99 14.15 -9.74
CA VAL A 7 59.18 12.91 -9.80
C VAL A 7 57.68 13.26 -9.78
N PRO A 8 56.88 12.84 -10.78
CA PRO A 8 55.45 13.08 -10.76
C PRO A 8 54.80 12.22 -9.67
N VAL A 9 54.22 12.90 -8.66
CA VAL A 9 53.38 12.25 -7.64
C VAL A 9 52.13 11.71 -8.33
N ALA A 10 52.13 10.40 -8.60
CA ALA A 10 50.98 9.70 -9.13
C ALA A 10 49.76 9.89 -8.20
N PRO A 11 48.56 10.20 -8.74
CA PRO A 11 47.37 10.32 -7.92
C PRO A 11 47.09 8.97 -7.24
N ARG A 12 47.02 8.97 -5.91
CA ARG A 12 46.62 7.81 -5.10
C ARG A 12 45.25 7.31 -5.57
N ARG A 13 45.23 6.25 -6.38
CA ARG A 13 44.02 5.48 -6.68
C ARG A 13 43.51 4.89 -5.37
N ARG A 14 42.46 5.49 -4.79
CA ARG A 14 41.65 4.82 -3.76
C ARG A 14 41.19 3.48 -4.34
N PRO A 15 41.27 2.36 -3.59
CA PRO A 15 40.77 1.09 -4.10
C PRO A 15 39.30 1.27 -4.45
N ALA A 16 38.99 1.00 -5.72
CA ALA A 16 37.65 1.10 -6.30
C ALA A 16 36.77 -0.02 -5.75
N GLY A 17 36.47 0.03 -4.45
CA GLY A 17 35.34 -0.69 -3.91
C GLY A 17 34.09 -0.15 -4.57
N ASP A 18 33.20 -1.05 -4.99
CA ASP A 18 31.88 -0.68 -5.49
C ASP A 18 31.18 0.21 -4.43
N PRO A 19 30.97 1.50 -4.71
CA PRO A 19 30.49 2.45 -3.72
C PRO A 19 29.06 2.09 -3.27
N VAL A 20 28.27 1.47 -4.15
CA VAL A 20 26.92 0.98 -3.84
C VAL A 20 27.00 -0.19 -2.85
N LYS A 21 27.99 -1.07 -2.96
CA LYS A 21 28.20 -2.17 -2.01
C LYS A 21 28.58 -1.68 -0.62
N ALA A 22 29.42 -0.64 -0.53
CA ALA A 22 29.74 -0.01 0.75
C ALA A 22 28.51 0.66 1.39
N LEU A 23 27.65 1.28 0.57
CA LEU A 23 26.38 1.86 1.02
C LEU A 23 25.38 0.80 1.49
N LEU A 24 25.27 -0.32 0.75
CA LEU A 24 24.45 -1.47 1.11
C LEU A 24 24.89 -2.06 2.45
N HIS A 25 26.20 -2.13 2.71
CA HIS A 25 26.72 -2.60 4.00
C HIS A 25 26.34 -1.66 5.15
N ARG A 26 26.46 -0.34 4.95
CA ARG A 26 26.11 0.67 5.96
C ARG A 26 24.61 0.70 6.27
N HIS A 27 23.75 0.53 5.26
CA HIS A 27 22.29 0.54 5.39
C HIS A 27 21.68 -0.87 5.30
N ARG A 28 22.44 -1.90 5.69
CA ARG A 28 22.03 -3.32 5.55
C ARG A 28 20.70 -3.61 6.24
N ALA A 29 20.55 -3.17 7.49
CA ALA A 29 19.33 -3.38 8.26
C ALA A 29 18.10 -2.68 7.67
N LEU A 30 18.27 -1.58 6.91
CA LEU A 30 17.19 -0.94 6.18
C LEU A 30 16.84 -1.75 4.93
N CYS A 31 17.84 -2.12 4.13
CA CYS A 31 17.66 -2.81 2.85
C CYS A 31 17.07 -4.23 3.02
N GLU A 32 17.52 -4.97 4.04
CA GLU A 32 17.01 -6.31 4.36
C GLU A 32 15.57 -6.30 4.88
N ARG A 33 15.19 -5.25 5.61
CA ARG A 33 13.81 -5.10 6.10
C ARG A 33 12.87 -4.62 5.01
N ALA A 34 13.33 -3.81 4.06
CA ALA A 34 12.51 -3.15 3.06
C ALA A 34 11.78 -4.11 2.09
N VAL A 35 10.51 -3.81 1.81
CA VAL A 35 9.57 -4.63 1.00
C VAL A 35 9.48 -4.07 -0.41
N ASP A 36 9.77 -2.79 -0.56
CA ASP A 36 9.84 -2.09 -1.83
C ASP A 36 11.02 -1.09 -1.84
N PRO A 37 11.47 -0.64 -3.02
CA PRO A 37 12.53 0.37 -3.15
C PRO A 37 12.20 1.72 -2.48
N LEU A 38 10.92 2.05 -2.30
CA LEU A 38 10.48 3.35 -1.79
C LEU A 38 10.78 3.49 -0.29
N GLU A 39 10.68 2.39 0.47
CA GLU A 39 11.13 2.34 1.86
C GLU A 39 12.66 2.48 1.99
N ILE A 40 13.42 1.98 1.01
CA ILE A 40 14.86 2.21 0.95
C ILE A 40 15.10 3.69 0.67
N ALA A 41 14.44 4.29 -0.33
CA ALA A 41 14.60 5.71 -0.65
C ALA A 41 14.27 6.61 0.55
N ALA A 42 13.11 6.42 1.19
CA ALA A 42 12.71 7.19 2.37
C ALA A 42 13.66 6.97 3.55
N GLY A 43 14.16 5.76 3.72
CA GLY A 43 15.17 5.47 4.74
C GLY A 43 16.51 6.12 4.43
N LEU A 44 16.96 6.17 3.18
CA LEU A 44 18.19 6.86 2.77
C LEU A 44 18.07 8.38 2.97
N GLU A 45 16.95 8.98 2.58
CA GLU A 45 16.66 10.41 2.79
C GLU A 45 16.62 10.77 4.27
N ALA A 46 15.99 9.94 5.12
CA ALA A 46 16.00 10.13 6.57
C ALA A 46 17.41 10.07 7.18
N HIS A 47 18.37 9.47 6.49
CA HIS A 47 19.80 9.47 6.86
C HIS A 47 20.60 10.54 6.10
N GLY A 48 19.93 11.50 5.46
CA GLY A 48 20.53 12.67 4.81
C GLY A 48 21.05 12.45 3.38
N LEU A 49 20.70 11.34 2.73
CA LEU A 49 21.08 11.09 1.33
C LEU A 49 20.12 11.81 0.38
N THR A 50 20.67 12.69 -0.44
CA THR A 50 19.96 13.49 -1.45
C THR A 50 20.39 13.13 -2.87
N ASP A 51 19.73 13.65 -3.90
CA ASP A 51 20.06 13.38 -5.31
C ASP A 51 21.50 13.74 -5.68
N ARG A 52 22.03 14.85 -5.14
CA ARG A 52 23.44 15.21 -5.31
C ARG A 52 24.38 14.15 -4.74
N THR A 53 23.95 13.47 -3.67
CA THR A 53 24.72 12.39 -3.06
C THR A 53 24.54 11.10 -3.85
N ALA A 54 23.35 10.82 -4.38
CA ALA A 54 23.09 9.68 -5.28
C ALA A 54 23.91 9.74 -6.58
N ALA A 55 24.12 10.94 -7.14
CA ALA A 55 24.98 11.16 -8.29
C ALA A 55 26.43 10.70 -8.05
N ARG A 56 26.93 10.77 -6.80
CA ARG A 56 28.27 10.26 -6.43
C ARG A 56 28.35 8.74 -6.49
N PHE A 57 27.22 8.05 -6.39
CA PHE A 57 27.09 6.61 -6.60
C PHE A 57 26.80 6.24 -8.05
N ARG A 58 26.85 7.20 -8.99
CA ARG A 58 26.47 7.05 -10.42
C ARG A 58 25.00 6.68 -10.65
N HIS A 59 24.13 7.02 -9.71
CA HIS A 59 22.69 6.91 -9.90
C HIS A 59 22.09 8.31 -10.08
N ARG A 60 21.07 8.43 -10.92
CA ARG A 60 20.48 9.71 -11.30
C ARG A 60 19.84 10.45 -10.11
N ASP A 61 19.25 9.69 -9.19
CA ASP A 61 18.49 10.17 -8.04
C ASP A 61 18.49 9.11 -6.92
N VAL A 62 17.98 9.48 -5.74
CA VAL A 62 17.88 8.57 -4.58
C VAL A 62 17.00 7.36 -4.88
N PHE A 63 15.97 7.50 -5.71
CA PHE A 63 15.09 6.41 -6.13
C PHE A 63 15.82 5.36 -6.96
N SER A 64 16.59 5.79 -7.97
CA SER A 64 17.41 4.92 -8.82
C SER A 64 18.48 4.19 -8.00
N LEU A 65 19.06 4.88 -7.00
CA LEU A 65 19.98 4.28 -6.05
C LEU A 65 19.27 3.25 -5.16
N ALA A 66 18.07 3.55 -4.70
CA ALA A 66 17.27 2.66 -3.87
C ALA A 66 16.77 1.43 -4.65
N GLU A 67 16.44 1.56 -5.93
CA GLU A 67 16.14 0.43 -6.83
C GLU A 67 17.36 -0.47 -7.01
N GLU A 68 18.55 0.09 -7.21
CA GLU A 68 19.78 -0.69 -7.33
C GLU A 68 20.10 -1.43 -6.01
N LEU A 69 19.98 -0.75 -4.87
CA LEU A 69 20.15 -1.37 -3.55
C LEU A 69 19.09 -2.45 -3.29
N TYR A 70 17.85 -2.21 -3.71
CA TYR A 70 16.79 -3.20 -3.67
C TYR A 70 17.22 -4.40 -4.52
N ALA A 71 17.50 -4.25 -5.81
CA ALA A 71 17.88 -5.33 -6.70
C ALA A 71 19.07 -6.18 -6.20
N ARG A 72 20.05 -5.56 -5.53
CA ARG A 72 21.24 -6.22 -5.00
C ARG A 72 21.06 -6.88 -3.63
N THR A 73 20.00 -6.55 -2.90
CA THR A 73 19.75 -7.18 -1.59
C THR A 73 19.26 -8.60 -1.83
N PRO A 74 19.96 -9.62 -1.31
CA PRO A 74 19.54 -11.01 -1.47
C PRO A 74 18.22 -11.24 -0.73
N ARG A 75 17.11 -11.11 -1.45
CA ARG A 75 15.79 -11.55 -1.00
C ARG A 75 15.68 -12.98 -1.47
N GLY A 76 15.58 -13.93 -0.53
CA GLY A 76 15.59 -15.34 -0.85
C GLY A 76 14.70 -15.65 -2.05
N ASP A 77 15.33 -15.88 -3.20
CA ASP A 77 14.69 -16.60 -4.28
C ASP A 77 14.35 -17.96 -3.68
N ALA A 78 13.07 -18.24 -3.54
CA ALA A 78 12.66 -19.60 -3.25
C ALA A 78 13.34 -20.47 -4.32
N PRO A 79 14.13 -21.50 -3.94
CA PRO A 79 14.77 -22.37 -4.92
C PRO A 79 13.70 -22.85 -5.90
N PRO A 80 13.99 -22.93 -7.21
CA PRO A 80 13.01 -23.33 -8.21
C PRO A 80 12.41 -24.66 -7.79
N GLY A 81 11.19 -24.60 -7.25
CA GLY A 81 10.44 -25.78 -6.88
C GLY A 81 10.19 -26.62 -8.14
N PRO A 82 10.12 -27.94 -8.02
CA PRO A 82 9.97 -28.83 -9.18
C PRO A 82 8.83 -28.35 -10.08
N ALA A 83 9.10 -28.29 -11.38
CA ALA A 83 8.19 -27.79 -12.39
C ALA A 83 6.83 -28.50 -12.28
N ARG A 84 5.83 -27.79 -11.72
CA ARG A 84 4.45 -28.27 -11.74
C ARG A 84 3.97 -28.24 -13.19
N PRO A 85 3.26 -29.29 -13.65
CA PRO A 85 2.74 -29.34 -15.01
C PRO A 85 1.88 -28.11 -15.29
N ALA A 86 2.06 -27.54 -16.47
CA ALA A 86 1.37 -26.35 -16.95
C ALA A 86 -0.14 -26.61 -17.06
N ARG A 87 -0.85 -26.52 -15.94
CA ARG A 87 -2.28 -26.19 -15.98
C ARG A 87 -2.36 -24.83 -16.65
N THR A 88 -3.15 -24.72 -17.72
CA THR A 88 -3.50 -23.48 -18.39
C THR A 88 -3.88 -22.44 -17.33
N ALA A 89 -2.91 -21.63 -16.94
CA ALA A 89 -3.05 -20.70 -15.85
C ALA A 89 -3.95 -19.58 -16.36
N ALA A 90 -5.15 -19.47 -15.80
CA ALA A 90 -6.00 -18.32 -16.04
C ALA A 90 -5.16 -17.03 -15.86
N PRO A 91 -5.35 -16.00 -16.71
CA PRO A 91 -4.61 -14.75 -16.61
C PRO A 91 -4.57 -14.27 -15.15
N PRO A 92 -3.46 -13.70 -14.67
CA PRO A 92 -3.32 -13.30 -13.26
C PRO A 92 -4.42 -12.33 -12.81
N ALA A 93 -5.05 -11.60 -13.74
CA ALA A 93 -6.24 -10.78 -13.52
C ALA A 93 -7.50 -11.64 -13.24
N LEU A 94 -7.76 -12.68 -14.03
CA LEU A 94 -8.85 -13.64 -13.82
C LEU A 94 -8.66 -14.45 -12.54
N ARG A 95 -7.42 -14.80 -12.20
CA ARG A 95 -7.13 -15.46 -10.91
C ARG A 95 -7.39 -14.54 -9.72
N ARG A 96 -7.03 -13.26 -9.82
CA ARG A 96 -7.31 -12.24 -8.78
C ARG A 96 -8.79 -11.89 -8.69
N LEU A 97 -9.47 -11.79 -9.83
CA LEU A 97 -10.92 -11.61 -9.90
C LEU A 97 -11.65 -12.82 -9.30
N GLY A 98 -11.18 -14.03 -9.60
CA GLY A 98 -11.63 -15.27 -8.98
C GLY A 98 -11.48 -15.23 -7.47
N TYR A 99 -10.33 -14.81 -6.93
CA TYR A 99 -10.16 -14.61 -5.48
C TYR A 99 -11.04 -13.49 -4.89
N ALA A 100 -11.41 -12.48 -5.68
CA ALA A 100 -12.33 -11.42 -5.25
C ALA A 100 -13.80 -11.86 -5.24
N LEU A 101 -14.17 -12.81 -6.11
CA LEU A 101 -15.53 -13.33 -6.26
C LEU A 101 -15.79 -14.63 -5.46
N LEU A 102 -14.74 -15.42 -5.19
CA LEU A 102 -14.77 -16.63 -4.36
C LEU A 102 -15.50 -16.45 -3.02
N PRO A 103 -15.30 -15.34 -2.27
CA PRO A 103 -15.90 -15.17 -0.96
C PRO A 103 -17.43 -15.02 -1.06
N GLY A 104 -17.91 -14.30 -2.08
CA GLY A 104 -19.34 -14.16 -2.39
C GLY A 104 -19.96 -15.47 -2.91
N ALA A 105 -19.23 -16.23 -3.72
CA ALA A 105 -19.69 -17.53 -4.22
C ALA A 105 -19.79 -18.59 -3.10
N LEU A 106 -18.82 -18.63 -2.18
CA LEU A 106 -18.84 -19.53 -1.03
C LEU A 106 -19.95 -19.18 -0.04
N ALA A 107 -20.18 -17.89 0.19
CA ALA A 107 -21.30 -17.39 0.99
C ALA A 107 -22.66 -17.80 0.42
N LEU A 108 -22.86 -17.62 -0.89
CA LEU A 108 -24.08 -18.01 -1.59
C LEU A 108 -24.29 -19.52 -1.54
N GLY A 109 -23.24 -20.31 -1.79
CA GLY A 109 -23.30 -21.77 -1.71
C GLY A 109 -23.60 -22.29 -0.31
N ALA A 110 -22.97 -21.73 0.73
CA ALA A 110 -23.24 -22.09 2.12
C ALA A 110 -24.65 -21.68 2.57
N SER A 111 -25.17 -20.56 2.06
CA SER A 111 -26.54 -20.10 2.34
C SER A 111 -27.57 -21.01 1.68
N ALA A 112 -27.34 -21.40 0.42
CA ALA A 112 -28.18 -22.37 -0.29
C ALA A 112 -28.17 -23.76 0.37
N ALA A 113 -27.07 -24.12 1.05
CA ALA A 113 -26.94 -25.36 1.81
C ALA A 113 -27.45 -25.28 3.26
N GLY A 114 -28.07 -24.17 3.68
CA GLY A 114 -28.66 -24.03 5.02
C GLY A 114 -27.65 -24.03 6.17
N VAL A 115 -26.39 -23.70 5.90
CA VAL A 115 -25.33 -23.72 6.92
C VAL A 115 -25.52 -22.54 7.87
N ALA A 116 -25.68 -22.79 9.17
CA ALA A 116 -25.93 -21.77 10.19
C ALA A 116 -24.88 -20.63 10.22
N TRP A 117 -23.66 -20.91 9.74
CA TRP A 117 -22.54 -19.96 9.69
C TRP A 117 -22.36 -19.25 8.34
N ALA A 118 -23.24 -19.47 7.35
CA ALA A 118 -23.10 -18.91 6.01
C ALA A 118 -23.07 -17.37 6.02
N GLY A 119 -23.94 -16.73 6.81
CA GLY A 119 -23.97 -15.27 6.98
C GLY A 119 -22.67 -14.71 7.59
N PRO A 120 -22.22 -15.18 8.77
CA PRO A 120 -20.95 -14.77 9.35
C PRO A 120 -19.74 -15.01 8.44
N VAL A 121 -19.71 -16.15 7.73
CA VAL A 121 -18.64 -16.44 6.77
C VAL A 121 -18.68 -15.46 5.61
N ALA A 122 -19.85 -15.13 5.07
CA ALA A 122 -20.03 -14.12 4.03
C ALA A 122 -19.53 -12.73 4.43
N VAL A 123 -19.87 -12.32 5.65
CA VAL A 123 -19.42 -11.06 6.26
C VAL A 123 -17.90 -11.03 6.36
N ALA A 124 -17.30 -12.08 6.92
CA ALA A 124 -15.84 -12.17 7.05
C ALA A 124 -15.15 -12.18 5.68
N ALA A 125 -15.73 -12.87 4.71
CA ALA A 125 -15.34 -12.92 3.32
C ALA A 125 -15.32 -11.54 2.65
N VAL A 126 -16.41 -10.78 2.77
CA VAL A 126 -16.57 -9.43 2.21
C VAL A 126 -15.58 -8.46 2.88
N ALA A 127 -15.50 -8.49 4.21
CA ALA A 127 -14.57 -7.66 4.96
C ALA A 127 -13.11 -7.97 4.59
N ALA A 128 -12.76 -9.26 4.50
CA ALA A 128 -11.44 -9.68 4.06
C ALA A 128 -11.15 -9.20 2.65
N ALA A 129 -12.07 -9.37 1.69
CA ALA A 129 -11.86 -8.95 0.31
C ALA A 129 -11.66 -7.43 0.17
N LEU A 130 -12.43 -6.63 0.91
CA LEU A 130 -12.31 -5.17 0.93
C LEU A 130 -10.98 -4.72 1.54
N VAL A 131 -10.60 -5.29 2.68
CA VAL A 131 -9.41 -4.90 3.45
C VAL A 131 -8.11 -5.51 2.93
N TRP A 132 -8.19 -6.61 2.16
CA TRP A 132 -7.03 -7.39 1.73
C TRP A 132 -5.98 -6.52 1.02
N PRO A 133 -4.80 -6.29 1.63
CA PRO A 133 -3.79 -5.40 1.06
C PRO A 133 -3.03 -6.02 -0.11
N GLY A 134 -3.22 -7.31 -0.40
CA GLY A 134 -2.43 -8.07 -1.37
C GLY A 134 -1.42 -9.01 -0.69
N ARG A 135 -0.54 -9.63 -1.49
CA ARG A 135 0.59 -10.41 -0.95
C ARG A 135 1.64 -9.45 -0.41
N THR A 136 1.65 -9.21 0.90
CA THR A 136 2.78 -8.60 1.59
C THR A 136 3.92 -9.60 1.63
N ALA A 137 5.02 -9.35 0.92
CA ALA A 137 6.23 -10.16 1.05
C ALA A 137 6.81 -9.96 2.47
N GLY A 138 6.66 -10.94 3.37
CA GLY A 138 7.35 -10.93 4.68
C GLY A 138 6.71 -10.10 5.81
N GLY A 139 5.53 -9.51 5.63
CA GLY A 139 4.82 -8.80 6.71
C GLY A 139 3.94 -9.72 7.57
N ARG A 140 3.95 -9.53 8.90
CA ARG A 140 2.97 -10.15 9.82
C ARG A 140 1.56 -9.75 9.37
N PHE A 141 0.73 -10.73 9.03
CA PHE A 141 -0.65 -10.53 8.57
C PHE A 141 -1.40 -9.59 9.55
N PRO A 142 -2.08 -8.53 9.09
CA PRO A 142 -2.76 -7.59 9.98
C PRO A 142 -4.09 -8.18 10.45
N GLY A 143 -4.01 -9.26 11.25
CA GLY A 143 -5.16 -10.03 11.72
C GLY A 143 -6.15 -9.18 12.49
N LEU A 144 -5.68 -8.29 13.38
CA LEU A 144 -6.55 -7.40 14.14
C LEU A 144 -7.41 -6.48 13.24
N ALA A 145 -6.83 -5.91 12.18
CA ALA A 145 -7.60 -5.04 11.28
C ALA A 145 -8.65 -5.82 10.49
N HIS A 146 -8.32 -7.04 10.04
CA HIS A 146 -9.30 -7.90 9.36
C HIS A 146 -10.42 -8.35 10.30
N LEU A 147 -10.09 -8.67 11.56
CA LEU A 147 -11.08 -9.01 12.58
C LEU A 147 -11.99 -7.83 12.89
N LEU A 148 -11.44 -6.64 13.15
CA LEU A 148 -12.23 -5.45 13.42
C LEU A 148 -13.09 -5.03 12.22
N ALA A 149 -12.59 -5.18 11.00
CA ALA A 149 -13.36 -4.96 9.78
C ALA A 149 -14.51 -5.97 9.63
N ALA A 150 -14.27 -7.25 9.89
CA ALA A 150 -15.30 -8.28 9.86
C ALA A 150 -16.37 -8.02 10.93
N LEU A 151 -15.96 -7.63 12.14
CA LEU A 151 -16.87 -7.22 13.20
C LEU A 151 -17.69 -5.98 12.80
N ALA A 152 -17.07 -4.97 12.19
CA ALA A 152 -17.78 -3.76 11.75
C ALA A 152 -18.80 -4.05 10.64
N VAL A 153 -18.42 -4.87 9.64
CA VAL A 153 -19.34 -5.31 8.58
C VAL A 153 -20.46 -6.16 9.17
N GLY A 154 -20.16 -7.09 10.08
CA GLY A 154 -21.16 -7.94 10.73
C GLY A 154 -22.13 -7.14 11.58
N TRP A 155 -21.62 -6.20 12.36
CA TRP A 155 -22.40 -5.28 13.18
C TRP A 155 -23.34 -4.42 12.35
N ALA A 156 -22.83 -3.80 11.28
CA ALA A 156 -23.65 -2.98 10.39
C ALA A 156 -24.69 -3.82 9.63
N THR A 157 -24.33 -5.03 9.19
CA THR A 157 -25.28 -5.98 8.57
C THR A 157 -26.37 -6.41 9.54
N TYR A 158 -26.03 -6.68 10.80
CA TYR A 158 -27.01 -7.01 11.83
C TYR A 158 -28.00 -5.86 12.05
N ARG A 159 -27.51 -4.60 12.04
CA ARG A 159 -28.34 -3.42 12.31
C ARG A 159 -29.17 -2.96 11.11
N HIS A 160 -28.68 -3.14 9.89
CA HIS A 160 -29.28 -2.55 8.67
C HIS A 160 -29.72 -3.59 7.64
N GLY A 161 -29.61 -4.87 7.99
CA GLY A 161 -30.07 -5.98 7.19
C GLY A 161 -29.12 -6.40 6.08
N ALA A 162 -29.51 -7.47 5.39
CA ALA A 162 -28.72 -8.10 4.33
C ALA A 162 -28.47 -7.18 3.12
N VAL A 163 -29.32 -6.19 2.89
CA VAL A 163 -29.15 -5.19 1.82
C VAL A 163 -27.83 -4.43 1.96
N LEU A 164 -27.40 -4.14 3.18
CA LEU A 164 -26.11 -3.50 3.44
C LEU A 164 -24.94 -4.42 3.08
N ALA A 165 -25.04 -5.72 3.42
CA ALA A 165 -24.02 -6.70 3.05
C ALA A 165 -23.90 -6.86 1.53
N VAL A 166 -25.03 -6.87 0.82
CA VAL A 166 -25.06 -6.90 -0.66
C VAL A 166 -24.40 -5.64 -1.24
N ALA A 167 -24.72 -4.46 -0.72
CA ALA A 167 -24.08 -3.21 -1.14
C ALA A 167 -22.54 -3.26 -0.98
N LEU A 168 -22.06 -3.74 0.18
CA LEU A 168 -20.63 -3.88 0.44
C LEU A 168 -19.98 -4.95 -0.45
N ALA A 169 -20.67 -6.05 -0.72
CA ALA A 169 -20.19 -7.10 -1.63
C ALA A 169 -20.04 -6.57 -3.07
N LEU A 170 -21.02 -5.80 -3.56
CA LEU A 170 -20.95 -5.14 -4.86
C LEU A 170 -19.82 -4.11 -4.93
N ALA A 171 -19.48 -3.47 -3.81
CA ALA A 171 -18.37 -2.52 -3.72
C ALA A 171 -16.96 -3.17 -3.73
N VAL A 172 -16.85 -4.50 -3.56
CA VAL A 172 -15.56 -5.22 -3.55
C VAL A 172 -14.79 -5.03 -4.87
N LEU A 173 -15.48 -5.25 -6.00
CA LEU A 173 -14.87 -5.16 -7.33
C LEU A 173 -14.37 -3.75 -7.65
N PRO A 174 -15.17 -2.67 -7.54
CA PRO A 174 -14.68 -1.32 -7.78
C PRO A 174 -13.60 -0.91 -6.78
N GLY A 175 -13.66 -1.36 -5.52
CA GLY A 175 -12.58 -1.13 -4.54
C GLY A 175 -11.25 -1.76 -4.96
N TYR A 176 -11.29 -2.99 -5.49
CA TYR A 176 -10.11 -3.64 -6.03
C TYR A 176 -9.55 -2.90 -7.26
N LEU A 177 -10.42 -2.52 -8.20
CA LEU A 177 -10.02 -1.83 -9.43
C LEU A 177 -9.46 -0.43 -9.14
N ALA A 178 -10.09 0.34 -8.25
CA ALA A 178 -9.62 1.65 -7.84
C ALA A 178 -8.25 1.57 -7.16
N ALA A 179 -8.05 0.60 -6.25
CA ALA A 179 -6.75 0.39 -5.61
C ALA A 179 -5.67 -0.06 -6.60
N ALA A 180 -6.00 -0.96 -7.52
CA ALA A 180 -5.07 -1.43 -8.55
C ALA A 180 -4.70 -0.32 -9.55
N GLY A 181 -5.67 0.49 -9.95
CA GLY A 181 -5.49 1.67 -10.80
C GLY A 181 -4.63 2.72 -10.13
N TYR A 182 -4.94 3.07 -8.88
CA TYR A 182 -4.10 3.96 -8.06
C TYR A 182 -2.65 3.46 -7.99
N ALA A 183 -2.45 2.18 -7.66
CA ALA A 183 -1.10 1.61 -7.58
C ALA A 183 -0.38 1.63 -8.95
N ALA A 184 -1.09 1.39 -10.05
CA ALA A 184 -0.50 1.45 -11.40
C ALA A 184 -0.12 2.88 -11.81
N LEU A 185 -0.98 3.85 -11.52
CA LEU A 185 -0.72 5.26 -11.81
C LEU A 185 0.38 5.83 -10.91
N ALA A 186 0.38 5.45 -9.63
CA ALA A 186 1.46 5.78 -8.70
C ALA A 186 2.81 5.24 -9.20
N ARG A 187 2.88 3.98 -9.65
CA ARG A 187 4.11 3.42 -10.25
C ARG A 187 4.55 4.15 -11.52
N ARG A 188 3.61 4.51 -12.40
CA ARG A 188 3.92 5.29 -13.61
C ARG A 188 4.47 6.68 -13.29
N ARG A 189 3.92 7.32 -12.25
CA ARG A 189 4.41 8.62 -11.76
C ARG A 189 5.76 8.50 -11.10
N LEU A 190 5.98 7.45 -10.30
CA LEU A 190 7.27 7.16 -9.68
C LEU A 190 8.40 7.08 -10.71
N ALA A 191 8.16 6.41 -11.84
CA ALA A 191 9.16 6.29 -12.92
C ALA A 191 9.52 7.64 -13.59
N GLY A 192 8.71 8.69 -13.41
CA GLY A 192 8.93 10.02 -13.99
C GLY A 192 9.35 11.09 -13.00
N SER A 193 9.16 10.89 -11.69
CA SER A 193 9.48 11.86 -10.64
C SER A 193 10.91 11.68 -10.15
N ARG A 194 11.62 12.79 -9.92
CA ARG A 194 13.02 12.74 -9.45
C ARG A 194 13.17 13.00 -7.95
N ALA A 195 12.19 13.66 -7.34
CA ALA A 195 12.13 13.93 -5.90
C ALA A 195 10.83 13.40 -5.27
N LEU A 196 10.88 13.10 -3.96
CA LEU A 196 9.73 12.62 -3.19
C LEU A 196 8.58 13.64 -3.16
N GLU A 197 8.90 14.93 -3.21
CA GLU A 197 7.94 16.04 -3.28
C GLU A 197 7.15 16.05 -4.58
N GLU A 198 7.81 15.91 -5.73
CA GLU A 198 7.17 15.84 -7.05
C GLU A 198 6.23 14.63 -7.12
N PHE A 199 6.68 13.49 -6.56
CA PHE A 199 5.86 12.30 -6.44
C PHE A 199 4.63 12.55 -5.56
N ALA A 200 4.81 13.13 -4.37
CA ALA A 200 3.71 13.41 -3.43
C ALA A 200 2.69 14.41 -4.00
N ALA A 201 3.17 15.46 -4.68
CA ALA A 201 2.33 16.44 -5.37
C ALA A 201 1.48 15.78 -6.47
N GLY A 202 2.06 14.87 -7.24
CA GLY A 202 1.36 14.09 -8.27
C GLY A 202 0.47 12.97 -7.72
N ALA A 203 0.80 12.39 -6.57
CA ALA A 203 0.08 11.29 -5.96
C ALA A 203 -1.22 11.72 -5.26
N ARG A 204 -1.29 12.96 -4.74
CA ARG A 204 -2.50 13.52 -4.12
C ARG A 204 -3.73 13.53 -5.03
N PRO A 205 -3.69 14.13 -6.25
CA PRO A 205 -4.87 14.14 -7.12
C PRO A 205 -5.26 12.73 -7.57
N LEU A 206 -4.30 11.81 -7.72
CA LEU A 206 -4.57 10.40 -8.02
C LEU A 206 -5.30 9.69 -6.87
N PHE A 207 -4.87 9.93 -5.63
CA PHE A 207 -5.52 9.39 -4.44
C PHE A 207 -6.96 9.92 -4.33
N LEU A 208 -7.14 11.24 -4.47
CA LEU A 208 -8.47 11.85 -4.44
C LEU A 208 -9.35 11.32 -5.58
N GLY A 209 -8.82 11.19 -6.80
CA GLY A 209 -9.55 10.61 -7.93
C GLY A 209 -9.95 9.15 -7.73
N ALA A 210 -9.08 8.33 -7.14
CA ALA A 210 -9.41 6.94 -6.80
C ALA A 210 -10.48 6.86 -5.70
N LEU A 211 -10.39 7.74 -4.70
CA LEU A 211 -11.35 7.84 -3.61
C LEU A 211 -12.73 8.29 -4.13
N THR A 212 -12.79 9.34 -4.97
CA THR A 212 -14.05 9.84 -5.54
C THR A 212 -14.71 8.82 -6.44
N LEU A 213 -13.93 8.13 -7.28
CA LEU A 213 -14.41 7.04 -8.11
C LEU A 213 -14.99 5.91 -7.24
N PHE A 214 -14.27 5.51 -6.19
CA PHE A 214 -14.74 4.47 -5.29
C PHE A 214 -16.00 4.89 -4.50
N THR A 215 -16.07 6.12 -4.00
CA THR A 215 -17.26 6.64 -3.29
C THR A 215 -18.48 6.63 -4.21
N ALA A 216 -18.32 7.03 -5.48
CA ALA A 216 -19.42 7.01 -6.45
C ALA A 216 -19.88 5.57 -6.75
N ALA A 217 -18.93 4.63 -6.91
CA ALA A 217 -19.25 3.22 -7.09
C ALA A 217 -19.94 2.60 -5.87
N ALA A 218 -19.51 2.95 -4.65
CA ALA A 218 -20.14 2.50 -3.41
C ALA A 218 -21.56 3.07 -3.24
N ALA A 219 -21.79 4.33 -3.62
CA ALA A 219 -23.12 4.92 -3.64
C ALA A 219 -24.04 4.22 -4.66
N GLY A 220 -23.54 3.93 -5.86
CA GLY A 220 -24.26 3.15 -6.87
C GLY A 220 -24.58 1.73 -6.39
N ALA A 221 -23.63 1.04 -5.75
CA ALA A 221 -23.83 -0.27 -5.16
C ALA A 221 -24.90 -0.26 -4.05
N ALA A 222 -24.89 0.78 -3.19
CA ALA A 222 -25.92 0.96 -2.16
C ALA A 222 -27.30 1.21 -2.78
N ALA A 223 -27.40 2.07 -3.80
CA ALA A 223 -28.64 2.33 -4.51
C ALA A 223 -29.20 1.07 -5.19
N LEU A 224 -28.36 0.30 -5.87
CA LEU A 224 -28.75 -0.97 -6.51
C LEU A 224 -29.22 -2.03 -5.51
N ALA A 225 -28.62 -2.07 -4.32
CA ALA A 225 -28.98 -3.01 -3.26
C ALA A 225 -30.18 -2.52 -2.41
N GLY A 226 -30.65 -1.29 -2.59
CA GLY A 226 -31.66 -0.66 -1.72
C GLY A 226 -31.15 -0.40 -0.30
N ALA A 227 -29.83 -0.28 -0.11
CA ALA A 227 -29.21 -0.05 1.18
C ALA A 227 -29.17 1.45 1.56
N PRO A 228 -29.23 1.80 2.85
CA PRO A 228 -29.12 3.18 3.29
C PRO A 228 -27.74 3.77 2.93
N LEU A 229 -27.71 4.75 2.04
CA LEU A 229 -26.46 5.40 1.57
C LEU A 229 -25.65 6.00 2.72
N ALA A 230 -26.32 6.57 3.72
CA ALA A 230 -25.71 7.19 4.89
C ALA A 230 -24.85 6.22 5.72
N GLU A 231 -25.13 4.91 5.62
CA GLU A 231 -24.44 3.87 6.39
C GLU A 231 -23.49 3.07 5.50
N ALA A 232 -23.94 2.73 4.27
CA ALA A 232 -23.17 1.94 3.32
C ALA A 232 -21.93 2.68 2.81
N VAL A 233 -22.07 3.95 2.44
CA VAL A 233 -20.98 4.71 1.81
C VAL A 233 -19.83 4.97 2.79
N PRO A 234 -20.06 5.48 4.01
CA PRO A 234 -18.96 5.73 4.95
C PRO A 234 -18.23 4.45 5.36
N LEU A 235 -18.96 3.35 5.55
CA LEU A 235 -18.36 2.07 5.89
C LEU A 235 -17.51 1.51 4.73
N ALA A 236 -18.01 1.58 3.50
CA ALA A 236 -17.24 1.18 2.32
C ALA A 236 -15.95 2.02 2.19
N VAL A 237 -16.05 3.34 2.37
CA VAL A 237 -14.91 4.26 2.33
C VAL A 237 -13.89 3.94 3.42
N LEU A 238 -14.34 3.68 4.65
CA LEU A 238 -13.49 3.28 5.76
C LEU A 238 -12.68 2.02 5.43
N LEU A 239 -13.32 1.01 4.85
CA LEU A 239 -12.68 -0.25 4.47
C LEU A 239 -11.69 -0.05 3.31
N PHE A 240 -12.02 0.80 2.34
CA PHE A 240 -11.12 1.15 1.23
C PHE A 240 -9.88 1.93 1.71
N LEU A 241 -10.05 2.92 2.59
CA LEU A 241 -8.94 3.65 3.20
C LEU A 241 -8.05 2.72 4.03
N THR A 242 -8.67 1.81 4.79
CA THR A 242 -7.97 0.76 5.54
C THR A 242 -7.10 -0.07 4.59
N ARG A 243 -7.65 -0.53 3.47
CA ARG A 243 -6.90 -1.27 2.45
C ARG A 243 -5.69 -0.49 1.93
N LEU A 244 -5.87 0.77 1.58
CA LEU A 244 -4.78 1.63 1.06
C LEU A 244 -3.68 1.83 2.10
N LEU A 245 -4.03 2.16 3.34
CA LEU A 245 -3.09 2.37 4.43
C LEU A 245 -2.32 1.09 4.81
N LEU A 246 -2.98 -0.07 4.75
CA LEU A 246 -2.33 -1.35 5.01
C LEU A 246 -1.43 -1.82 3.84
N SER A 247 -1.69 -1.35 2.62
CA SER A 247 -0.91 -1.71 1.43
C SER A 247 0.28 -0.78 1.17
N HIS A 248 0.21 0.49 1.57
CA HIS A 248 1.22 1.52 1.25
C HIS A 248 1.85 2.17 2.49
N GLY A 249 1.41 1.82 3.70
CA GLY A 249 1.91 2.40 4.94
C GLY A 249 3.25 1.84 5.38
N ALA A 250 4.24 2.71 5.63
CA ALA A 250 5.53 2.37 6.25
C ALA A 250 5.29 1.47 7.47
N ARG A 251 5.86 0.25 7.43
CA ARG A 251 5.48 -0.89 8.29
C ARG A 251 5.05 -0.49 9.71
N GLY A 252 3.74 -0.50 9.92
CA GLY A 252 3.14 -0.43 11.26
C GLY A 252 2.72 0.96 11.75
N ALA A 253 3.17 2.06 11.14
CA ALA A 253 2.85 3.42 11.59
C ALA A 253 1.33 3.67 11.66
N HIS A 254 0.57 3.08 10.74
CA HIS A 254 -0.86 3.28 10.62
C HIS A 254 -1.71 2.17 11.27
N ARG A 255 -1.11 1.14 11.88
CA ARG A 255 -1.88 0.01 12.44
C ARG A 255 -2.78 0.43 13.60
N ARG A 256 -2.28 1.27 14.51
CA ARG A 256 -3.03 1.79 15.65
C ARG A 256 -4.20 2.68 15.22
N PRO A 257 -4.01 3.71 14.38
CA PRO A 257 -5.14 4.54 13.95
C PRO A 257 -6.16 3.78 13.09
N VAL A 258 -5.71 2.84 12.24
CA VAL A 258 -6.61 1.96 11.50
C VAL A 258 -7.47 1.11 12.44
N ALA A 259 -6.86 0.48 13.44
CA ALA A 259 -7.60 -0.30 14.43
C ALA A 259 -8.58 0.59 15.22
N ALA A 260 -8.16 1.79 15.62
CA ALA A 260 -9.02 2.74 16.33
C ALA A 260 -10.22 3.19 15.48
N ALA A 261 -10.02 3.48 14.19
CA ALA A 261 -11.10 3.86 13.29
C ALA A 261 -12.08 2.71 13.04
N LEU A 262 -11.59 1.48 12.86
CA LEU A 262 -12.45 0.30 12.73
C LEU A 262 -13.21 0.01 14.03
N ALA A 263 -12.58 0.19 15.20
CA ALA A 263 -13.25 0.07 16.48
C ALA A 263 -14.31 1.16 16.69
N LEU A 264 -14.04 2.39 16.23
CA LEU A 264 -15.02 3.48 16.25
C LEU A 264 -16.26 3.14 15.42
N ALA A 265 -16.11 2.46 14.28
CA ALA A 265 -17.24 2.01 13.46
C ALA A 265 -18.14 0.95 14.15
N LEU A 266 -17.71 0.36 15.27
CA LEU A 266 -18.56 -0.52 16.10
C LEU A 266 -19.47 0.26 17.05
N VAL A 267 -19.23 1.55 17.26
CA VAL A 267 -20.05 2.39 18.14
C VAL A 267 -21.45 2.52 17.52
N PRO A 268 -22.53 2.32 18.29
CA PRO A 268 -23.90 2.30 17.78
C PRO A 268 -24.46 3.70 17.45
N ALA A 269 -23.66 4.60 16.89
CA ALA A 269 -24.06 5.94 16.46
C ALA A 269 -24.01 6.05 14.93
N ALA A 270 -25.04 6.64 14.31
CA ALA A 270 -25.14 6.79 12.85
C ALA A 270 -23.94 7.55 12.25
N ALA A 271 -23.32 8.46 13.00
CA ALA A 271 -22.16 9.23 12.56
C ALA A 271 -20.82 8.48 12.73
N ALA A 272 -20.78 7.32 13.39
CA ALA A 272 -19.53 6.68 13.79
C ALA A 272 -18.68 6.23 12.59
N ALA A 273 -19.29 5.58 11.60
CA ALA A 273 -18.60 5.16 10.38
C ALA A 273 -18.12 6.37 9.55
N ALA A 274 -18.91 7.44 9.48
CA ALA A 274 -18.53 8.69 8.82
C ALA A 274 -17.36 9.40 9.53
N ALA A 275 -17.40 9.51 10.85
CA ALA A 275 -16.32 10.08 11.64
C ALA A 275 -15.02 9.24 11.52
N ALA A 276 -15.14 7.91 11.56
CA ALA A 276 -14.01 7.00 11.36
C ALA A 276 -13.38 7.16 9.97
N ALA A 277 -14.21 7.21 8.92
CA ALA A 277 -13.77 7.42 7.55
C ALA A 277 -13.08 8.77 7.37
N ALA A 278 -13.67 9.85 7.91
CA ALA A 278 -13.08 11.19 7.88
C ALA A 278 -11.72 11.25 8.61
N GLY A 279 -11.62 10.60 9.78
CA GLY A 279 -10.37 10.51 10.53
C GLY A 279 -9.27 9.78 9.76
N LEU A 280 -9.58 8.64 9.13
CA LEU A 280 -8.61 7.94 8.27
C LEU A 280 -8.26 8.72 7.02
N LEU A 281 -9.21 9.47 6.44
CA LEU A 281 -8.96 10.32 5.28
C LEU A 281 -7.93 11.40 5.61
N VAL A 282 -8.11 12.10 6.73
CA VAL A 282 -7.15 13.11 7.22
C VAL A 282 -5.78 12.47 7.41
N LEU A 283 -5.71 11.30 8.04
CA LEU A 283 -4.45 10.57 8.22
C LEU A 283 -3.80 10.15 6.90
N ALA A 284 -4.57 9.69 5.92
CA ALA A 284 -4.06 9.33 4.60
C ALA A 284 -3.48 10.55 3.86
N VAL A 285 -4.19 11.67 3.88
CA VAL A 285 -3.73 12.95 3.31
C VAL A 285 -2.48 13.45 4.03
N LEU A 286 -2.42 13.35 5.35
CA LEU A 286 -1.24 13.74 6.14
C LEU A 286 -0.04 12.83 5.91
N ALA A 287 -0.27 11.53 5.70
CA ALA A 287 0.81 10.60 5.34
C ALA A 287 1.43 10.98 3.98
N LEU A 288 0.59 11.34 3.00
CA LEU A 288 1.01 11.87 1.71
C LEU A 288 1.70 13.24 1.84
N SER A 289 1.34 14.08 2.82
CA SER A 289 1.95 15.41 3.01
C SER A 289 3.25 15.40 3.80
N ARG A 290 3.43 14.50 4.77
CA ARG A 290 4.70 14.35 5.48
C ARG A 290 5.80 13.80 4.59
N ALA A 291 5.45 12.93 3.63
CA ALA A 291 6.38 12.51 2.58
C ALA A 291 6.92 13.72 1.78
N SER A 292 6.12 14.78 1.57
CA SER A 292 6.59 16.01 0.91
C SER A 292 7.36 16.99 1.80
N ALA A 293 7.33 16.84 3.14
CA ALA A 293 7.83 17.86 4.06
C ALA A 293 9.25 17.61 4.59
N HIS A 294 9.90 16.49 4.24
CA HIS A 294 11.25 16.15 4.69
C HIS A 294 12.36 16.64 3.75
N ALA A 295 12.05 17.61 2.87
CA ALA A 295 13.05 18.35 2.13
C ALA A 295 13.84 19.25 3.10
N PRO A 296 15.15 19.06 3.30
CA PRO A 296 15.94 20.16 3.84
C PRO A 296 15.87 21.26 2.79
N VAL A 297 15.23 22.38 3.16
CA VAL A 297 15.30 23.63 2.41
C VAL A 297 16.77 23.86 2.10
N GLY A 298 17.13 23.82 0.82
CA GLY A 298 18.46 24.15 0.37
C GLY A 298 18.78 25.53 0.92
N ASP A 299 19.78 25.59 1.80
CA ASP A 299 20.37 26.83 2.28
C ASP A 299 21.07 27.47 1.08
N ASP A 300 20.29 28.13 0.23
CA ASP A 300 20.79 29.12 -0.72
C ASP A 300 21.14 30.35 0.12
N ARG A 301 22.37 30.35 0.64
CA ARG A 301 23.05 31.60 0.97
C ARG A 301 24.02 31.95 -0.16
N PRO A 302 23.96 33.18 -0.68
CA PRO A 302 24.93 33.67 -1.66
C PRO A 302 26.33 33.78 -1.06
#